data_AF-A0A2P5B2L8-F1
#
_entry.id   AF-A0A2P5B2L8-F1
#
_cell.length_a   1.000
_cell.length_b   1.000
_cell.length_c   1.000
_cell.angle_alpha   90.00
_cell.angle_beta   90.00
_cell.angle_gamma   90.00
#
_symmetry.space_group_name_H-M   'P 1'
#
loop_
_entity.id
_entity.type
_entity.pdbx_description
1 polymer ?
#
loop_
_entity_poly.entity_id
_entity_poly.type
_entity_poly.pdbx_seq_one_letter_code
_entity_poly.pdbx_strand_id
1 'polypeptide(L)'
;MRIATRSRLVEKAFRAKKLGRNIVRGILQWVWEREHSWTIAEEKPNMFIFIFTKETDRHFFRDQGLWSVDESLLVIKEWSPLTPISEIKFKTANFRIKVHGLPLCYFSEDNAKQIAQRADRVTNVMVPKPISNILGSSINNLSRSELVVSASSRFLPEE
;
A
#
# COMPACT_ATOMS: atom_id res chain seq x y z
N MET A 1 18.60 -24.19 -15.91
CA MET A 1 19.01 -23.23 -14.87
C MET A 1 17.77 -22.46 -14.42
N ARG A 2 17.14 -22.87 -13.32
CA ARG A 2 15.93 -22.21 -12.79
C ARG A 2 16.39 -21.04 -11.91
N ILE A 3 16.33 -19.81 -12.43
CA ILE A 3 16.37 -18.64 -11.55
C ILE A 3 15.05 -18.69 -10.80
N ALA A 4 15.06 -19.27 -9.59
CA ALA A 4 13.98 -19.06 -8.64
C ALA A 4 14.01 -17.57 -8.32
N THR A 5 13.23 -16.79 -9.04
CA THR A 5 13.09 -15.34 -8.84
C THR A 5 12.59 -15.15 -7.43
N ARG A 6 13.49 -14.94 -6.47
CA ARG A 6 13.11 -14.64 -5.09
C ARG A 6 12.20 -13.41 -5.16
N SER A 7 11.02 -13.55 -4.60
CA SER A 7 9.97 -12.53 -4.59
C SER A 7 10.46 -11.35 -3.74
N ARG A 8 10.77 -10.20 -4.36
CA ARG A 8 11.43 -9.06 -3.71
C ARG A 8 10.63 -7.78 -3.83
N LEU A 9 10.63 -6.98 -2.76
CA LEU A 9 10.15 -5.60 -2.74
C LEU A 9 11.28 -4.70 -2.24
N VAL A 10 11.33 -3.47 -2.76
CA VAL A 10 12.22 -2.43 -2.24
C VAL A 10 11.37 -1.32 -1.67
N GLU A 11 11.76 -0.88 -0.50
CA GLU A 11 11.06 0.11 0.29
C GLU A 11 11.95 1.28 0.63
N LYS A 12 11.34 2.46 0.67
CA LYS A 12 11.97 3.67 1.16
C LYS A 12 11.11 4.30 2.24
N ALA A 13 11.71 4.54 3.40
CA ALA A 13 11.15 5.39 4.43
C ALA A 13 11.45 6.86 4.12
N PHE A 14 10.42 7.70 4.08
CA PHE A 14 10.56 9.13 3.85
C PHE A 14 10.75 9.83 5.18
N ARG A 15 12.02 10.07 5.53
CA ARG A 15 12.47 10.79 6.72
C ARG A 15 13.94 11.19 6.58
N ALA A 16 14.34 12.24 7.29
CA ALA A 16 15.74 12.68 7.34
C ALA A 16 16.64 11.76 8.21
N LYS A 17 16.14 11.33 9.38
CA LYS A 17 16.93 10.51 10.33
C LYS A 17 16.97 9.04 9.90
N LYS A 18 18.10 8.35 10.12
CA LYS A 18 18.19 6.91 9.85
C LYS A 18 17.21 6.10 10.72
N LEU A 19 16.37 5.29 10.08
CA LEU A 19 15.52 4.28 10.70
C LEU A 19 16.24 2.95 10.69
N GLY A 20 16.40 2.35 11.86
CA GLY A 20 17.10 1.07 11.98
C GLY A 20 16.27 -0.08 11.42
N ARG A 21 16.90 -0.93 10.59
CA ARG A 21 16.28 -2.15 10.06
C ARG A 21 15.54 -3.00 11.09
N ASN A 22 16.08 -3.12 12.31
CA ASN A 22 15.47 -3.93 13.37
C ASN A 22 14.16 -3.33 13.89
N ILE A 23 14.04 -2.00 13.92
CA ILE A 23 12.80 -1.31 14.32
C ILE A 23 11.72 -1.57 13.27
N VAL A 24 12.06 -1.37 11.99
CA VAL A 24 11.19 -1.68 10.85
C VAL A 24 10.72 -3.13 10.92
N ARG A 25 11.66 -4.07 11.11
CA ARG A 25 11.34 -5.49 11.24
C ARG A 25 10.38 -5.75 12.40
N GLY A 26 10.65 -5.20 13.59
CA GLY A 26 9.84 -5.44 14.78
C GLY A 26 8.40 -4.92 14.64
N ILE A 27 8.23 -3.70 14.15
CA ILE A 27 6.91 -3.11 13.92
C ILE A 27 6.14 -3.94 12.88
N LEU A 28 6.77 -4.26 11.77
CA LEU A 28 6.12 -5.00 10.69
C LEU A 28 5.80 -6.45 11.04
N GLN A 29 6.65 -7.10 11.84
CA GLN A 29 6.36 -8.43 12.41
C GLN A 29 5.14 -8.40 13.32
N TRP A 30 4.99 -7.34 14.12
CA TRP A 30 3.82 -7.16 14.97
C TRP A 30 2.54 -6.90 14.15
N VAL A 31 2.62 -6.04 13.14
CA VAL A 31 1.45 -5.67 12.31
C VAL A 31 0.94 -6.83 11.45
N TRP A 32 1.78 -7.79 11.04
CA TRP A 32 1.42 -8.74 9.99
C TRP A 32 0.99 -10.15 10.41
N GLU A 33 1.11 -10.53 11.69
CA GLU A 33 0.49 -11.71 12.33
C GLU A 33 0.37 -13.02 11.48
N ARG A 34 1.22 -13.27 10.48
CA ARG A 34 1.17 -14.46 9.60
C ARG A 34 2.49 -15.19 9.60
N GLU A 35 2.48 -16.52 9.62
CA GLU A 35 3.66 -17.41 9.59
C GLU A 35 4.78 -16.92 8.64
N HIS A 36 5.79 -16.26 9.22
CA HIS A 36 6.66 -15.31 8.53
C HIS A 36 7.86 -15.98 7.88
N SER A 37 7.85 -16.07 6.55
CA SER A 37 9.00 -16.53 5.74
C SER A 37 9.58 -15.38 4.91
N TRP A 38 9.81 -14.22 5.52
CA TRP A 38 10.46 -13.09 4.87
C TRP A 38 11.69 -12.60 5.64
N THR A 39 12.62 -11.99 4.90
CA THR A 39 13.83 -11.37 5.46
C THR A 39 13.94 -9.94 4.97
N ILE A 40 14.59 -9.09 5.76
CA ILE A 40 14.81 -7.69 5.44
C ILE A 40 16.31 -7.40 5.42
N ALA A 41 16.77 -6.69 4.41
CA ALA A 41 18.10 -6.11 4.32
C ALA A 41 17.99 -4.58 4.22
N GLU A 42 19.01 -3.86 4.67
CA GLU A 42 19.11 -2.41 4.48
C GLU A 42 20.23 -2.16 3.48
N GLU A 43 19.89 -1.54 2.35
CA GLU A 43 20.85 -1.27 1.28
C GLU A 43 21.47 0.12 1.43
N LYS A 44 20.64 1.10 1.80
CA LYS A 44 21.01 2.49 2.07
C LYS A 44 20.24 2.96 3.31
N PRO A 45 20.67 4.06 3.97
CA PRO A 45 19.86 4.65 5.03
C PRO A 45 18.41 4.82 4.58
N ASN A 46 17.47 4.29 5.37
CA ASN A 46 16.03 4.35 5.10
C ASN A 46 15.56 3.59 3.84
N MET A 47 16.41 2.78 3.21
CA MET A 47 16.06 1.95 2.05
C MET A 47 16.25 0.48 2.36
N PHE A 48 15.14 -0.26 2.32
CA PHE A 48 15.06 -1.64 2.77
C PHE A 48 14.67 -2.56 1.61
N ILE A 49 15.22 -3.78 1.61
CA ILE A 49 14.88 -4.83 0.67
C ILE A 49 14.17 -5.93 1.45
N PHE A 50 12.93 -6.21 1.08
CA PHE A 50 12.16 -7.33 1.61
C PHE A 50 12.25 -8.50 0.65
N ILE A 51 12.58 -9.67 1.18
CA ILE A 51 12.71 -10.91 0.44
C ILE A 51 11.70 -11.89 1.02
N PHE A 52 10.71 -12.26 0.22
CA PHE A 52 9.62 -13.16 0.60
C PHE A 52 9.88 -14.56 0.06
N THR A 53 9.56 -15.56 0.86
CA THR A 53 9.59 -16.97 0.41
C THR A 53 8.31 -17.31 -0.37
N LYS A 54 7.16 -16.79 0.05
CA LYS A 54 5.87 -16.98 -0.65
C LYS A 54 5.48 -15.71 -1.42
N GLU A 55 5.07 -15.90 -2.68
CA GLU A 55 4.56 -14.79 -3.49
C GLU A 55 3.23 -14.23 -2.97
N THR A 56 2.39 -15.06 -2.36
CA THR A 56 1.15 -14.62 -1.70
C THR A 56 1.41 -13.59 -0.61
N ASP A 57 2.50 -13.77 0.15
CA ASP A 57 2.87 -12.86 1.24
C ASP A 57 3.40 -11.54 0.66
N ARG A 58 4.17 -11.60 -0.44
CA ARG A 58 4.58 -10.41 -1.18
C ARG A 58 3.37 -9.62 -1.70
N HIS A 59 2.40 -10.30 -2.32
CA HIS A 59 1.20 -9.65 -2.83
C HIS A 59 0.39 -9.02 -1.70
N PHE A 60 0.17 -9.75 -0.61
CA PHE A 60 -0.51 -9.22 0.56
C PHE A 60 0.18 -7.96 1.08
N PHE A 61 1.50 -7.99 1.26
CA PHE A 61 2.28 -6.86 1.71
C PHE A 61 2.14 -5.64 0.79
N ARG A 62 2.37 -5.84 -0.52
CA ARG A 62 2.26 -4.80 -1.55
C ARG A 62 0.85 -4.21 -1.58
N ASP A 63 -0.16 -5.08 -1.50
CA ASP A 63 -1.55 -4.70 -1.68
C ASP A 63 -2.11 -4.03 -0.43
N GLN A 64 -1.58 -4.24 0.77
CA GLN A 64 -2.01 -3.48 1.94
C GLN A 64 -1.64 -1.98 1.86
N GLY A 65 -0.63 -1.62 1.05
CA GLY A 65 -0.34 -0.24 0.69
C GLY A 65 0.68 0.44 1.61
N LEU A 66 0.63 1.78 1.63
CA LEU A 66 1.55 2.63 2.40
C LEU A 66 1.45 2.32 3.89
N TRP A 67 2.60 2.02 4.51
CA TRP A 67 2.70 1.84 5.94
C TRP A 67 3.31 3.07 6.59
N SER A 68 2.78 3.47 7.74
CA SER A 68 3.49 4.38 8.64
C SER A 68 4.28 3.53 9.63
N VAL A 69 5.59 3.75 9.70
CA VAL A 69 6.49 3.11 10.66
C VAL A 69 7.34 4.19 11.29
N ASP A 70 7.28 4.32 12.62
CA ASP A 70 7.99 5.38 13.35
C ASP A 70 7.71 6.77 12.76
N GLU A 71 6.40 7.07 12.59
CA GLU A 71 5.87 8.32 12.01
C GLU A 71 6.35 8.61 10.57
N SER A 72 6.99 7.64 9.93
CA SER A 72 7.60 7.78 8.61
C SER A 72 6.84 6.96 7.58
N LEU A 73 6.59 7.56 6.43
CA LEU A 73 5.89 6.89 5.34
C LEU A 73 6.81 5.88 4.63
N LEU A 74 6.43 4.61 4.62
CA LEU A 74 7.08 3.56 3.85
C LEU A 74 6.42 3.41 2.49
N VAL A 75 7.18 3.71 1.44
CA VAL A 75 6.75 3.53 0.06
C VAL A 75 7.36 2.26 -0.50
N ILE A 76 6.49 1.34 -0.92
CA ILE A 76 6.85 0.02 -1.40
C ILE A 76 6.85 0.03 -2.93
N LYS A 77 7.86 -0.60 -3.54
CA LYS A 77 7.93 -0.85 -4.98
C LYS A 77 8.33 -2.28 -5.28
N GLU A 78 7.76 -2.81 -6.37
CA GLU A 78 8.26 -4.05 -6.95
C GLU A 78 9.66 -3.83 -7.49
N TRP A 79 10.53 -4.79 -7.20
CA TRP A 79 11.90 -4.76 -7.68
C TRP A 79 12.17 -5.91 -8.62
N SER A 80 12.36 -5.57 -9.90
CA SER A 80 12.86 -6.52 -10.89
C SER A 80 14.33 -6.79 -10.65
N PRO A 81 14.78 -8.05 -10.58
CA PRO A 81 16.21 -8.39 -10.49
C PRO A 81 17.04 -7.85 -11.66
N LEU A 82 16.41 -7.50 -12.77
CA LEU A 82 17.06 -6.92 -13.96
C LEU A 82 17.34 -5.42 -13.81
N THR A 83 16.75 -4.77 -12.81
CA THR A 83 16.93 -3.33 -12.57
C THR A 83 17.91 -3.13 -11.41
N PRO A 84 19.02 -2.41 -11.61
CA PRO A 84 19.90 -2.03 -10.51
C PRO A 84 19.13 -1.27 -9.42
N ILE A 85 19.44 -1.54 -8.16
CA ILE A 85 18.75 -0.90 -7.04
C ILE A 85 18.94 0.63 -7.01
N SER A 86 20.05 1.12 -7.57
CA SER A 86 20.35 2.54 -7.77
C SER A 86 19.39 3.24 -8.74
N GLU A 87 18.76 2.49 -9.65
CA GLU A 87 17.86 3.05 -10.66
C GLU A 87 16.39 3.10 -10.19
N ILE A 88 16.07 2.49 -9.05
CA ILE A 88 14.73 2.52 -8.48
C ILE A 88 14.43 3.91 -7.95
N LYS A 89 13.51 4.63 -8.61
CA LYS A 89 13.10 5.98 -8.21
C LYS A 89 11.81 5.97 -7.42
N PHE A 90 11.82 6.48 -6.19
CA PHE A 90 10.63 6.65 -5.36
C PHE A 90 9.99 8.03 -5.55
N LYS A 91 9.42 8.28 -6.75
CA LYS A 91 8.81 9.58 -7.09
C LYS A 91 7.34 9.73 -6.70
N THR A 92 6.67 8.60 -6.52
CA THR A 92 5.21 8.55 -6.28
C THR A 92 4.91 7.54 -5.20
N ALA A 93 3.90 7.84 -4.38
CA ALA A 93 3.28 6.90 -3.47
C ALA A 93 1.86 6.58 -3.93
N ASN A 94 1.45 5.32 -3.79
CA ASN A 94 0.09 4.88 -4.08
C ASN A 94 -0.70 4.77 -2.78
N PHE A 95 -1.73 5.60 -2.65
CA PHE A 95 -2.61 5.69 -1.50
C PHE A 95 -3.86 4.87 -1.76
N ARG A 96 -4.25 4.06 -0.78
CA ARG A 96 -5.60 3.51 -0.70
C ARG A 96 -6.38 4.33 0.32
N ILE A 97 -7.31 5.12 -0.18
CA ILE A 97 -8.19 5.97 0.61
C ILE A 97 -9.48 5.19 0.83
N LYS A 98 -9.79 4.92 2.09
CA LYS A 98 -11.09 4.39 2.50
C LYS A 98 -11.94 5.52 3.02
N VAL A 99 -13.09 5.75 2.39
CA VAL A 99 -14.05 6.77 2.83
C VAL A 99 -15.17 6.07 3.60
N HIS A 100 -15.27 6.40 4.89
CA HIS A 100 -16.30 5.88 5.79
C HIS A 100 -17.41 6.92 5.98
N GLY A 101 -18.64 6.45 6.24
CA GLY A 101 -19.77 7.34 6.53
C GLY A 101 -20.23 8.21 5.37
N LEU A 102 -19.79 7.91 4.14
CA LEU A 102 -20.25 8.61 2.95
C LEU A 102 -21.76 8.31 2.75
N PRO A 103 -22.64 9.32 2.58
CA PRO A 103 -24.05 9.03 2.33
C PRO A 103 -24.23 8.27 1.01
N LEU A 104 -25.21 7.35 0.93
CA LEU A 104 -25.42 6.50 -0.25
C LEU A 104 -25.61 7.27 -1.56
N CYS A 105 -26.23 8.45 -1.51
CA CYS A 105 -26.38 9.31 -2.69
C CYS A 105 -25.04 9.78 -3.28
N TYR A 106 -23.95 9.69 -2.51
CA TYR A 106 -22.59 9.99 -2.97
C TYR A 106 -21.78 8.75 -3.38
N PHE A 107 -22.32 7.54 -3.28
CA PHE A 107 -21.70 6.29 -3.77
C PHE A 107 -21.81 6.18 -5.30
N SER A 108 -21.12 7.07 -6.01
CA SER A 108 -20.98 7.02 -7.46
C SER A 108 -19.51 6.99 -7.87
N GLU A 109 -19.24 6.43 -9.04
CA GLU A 109 -17.89 6.41 -9.61
C GLU A 109 -17.36 7.83 -9.83
N ASP A 110 -18.22 8.77 -10.21
CA ASP A 110 -17.85 10.17 -10.43
C ASP A 110 -17.44 10.86 -9.13
N ASN A 111 -18.17 10.65 -8.04
CA ASN A 111 -17.78 11.20 -6.74
C ASN A 111 -16.49 10.57 -6.23
N ALA A 112 -16.33 9.27 -6.44
CA ALA A 112 -15.10 8.57 -6.10
C ALA A 112 -13.89 9.08 -6.89
N LYS A 113 -14.05 9.36 -8.19
CA LYS A 113 -13.03 10.02 -9.03
C LYS A 113 -12.73 11.43 -8.54
N GLN A 114 -13.74 12.21 -8.17
CA GLN A 114 -13.53 13.57 -7.64
C GLN A 114 -12.73 13.54 -6.33
N ILE A 115 -13.02 12.61 -5.42
CA ILE A 115 -12.26 12.40 -4.19
C ILE A 115 -10.81 12.00 -4.54
N ALA A 116 -10.63 11.06 -5.46
CA ALA A 116 -9.32 10.58 -5.90
C ALA A 116 -8.45 11.69 -6.52
N GLN A 117 -9.06 12.56 -7.33
CA GLN A 117 -8.39 13.68 -8.00
C GLN A 117 -7.80 14.68 -7.01
N ARG A 118 -8.32 14.78 -5.78
CA ARG A 118 -7.73 15.63 -4.74
C ARG A 118 -6.32 15.17 -4.31
N ALA A 119 -5.96 13.92 -4.57
CA ALA A 119 -4.66 13.33 -4.24
C ALA A 119 -3.66 13.30 -5.41
N ASP A 120 -3.81 14.18 -6.41
CA ASP A 120 -3.02 14.29 -7.67
C ASP A 120 -3.51 13.36 -8.79
N ARG A 121 -3.24 12.05 -8.74
CA ARG A 121 -3.58 11.13 -9.85
C ARG A 121 -4.41 9.94 -9.41
N VAL A 122 -5.56 9.72 -10.06
CA VAL A 122 -6.39 8.52 -9.86
C VAL A 122 -5.72 7.31 -10.52
N THR A 123 -5.57 6.20 -9.80
CA THR A 123 -5.05 4.94 -10.37
C THR A 123 -6.13 3.86 -10.46
N ASN A 124 -7.04 3.80 -9.50
CA ASN A 124 -8.16 2.85 -9.52
C ASN A 124 -9.31 3.36 -8.64
N VAL A 125 -10.55 3.10 -9.05
CA VAL A 125 -11.75 3.41 -8.27
C VAL A 125 -12.56 2.13 -8.08
N MET A 126 -12.81 1.75 -6.83
CA MET A 126 -13.69 0.62 -6.50
C MET A 126 -14.92 1.15 -5.77
N VAL A 127 -16.05 1.22 -6.50
CA VAL A 127 -17.36 1.48 -5.91
C VAL A 127 -17.99 0.13 -5.55
N PRO A 128 -18.33 -0.14 -4.27
CA PRO A 128 -19.06 -1.35 -3.94
C PRO A 128 -20.43 -1.32 -4.63
N LYS A 129 -20.78 -2.42 -5.31
CA LYS A 129 -22.11 -2.56 -5.90
C LYS A 129 -23.14 -2.64 -4.78
N PRO A 130 -24.24 -1.87 -4.84
CA PRO A 130 -25.36 -2.09 -3.95
C PRO A 130 -25.80 -3.55 -4.05
N ILE A 131 -25.98 -4.23 -2.92
CA ILE A 131 -26.52 -5.59 -2.90
C ILE A 131 -27.98 -5.48 -3.33
N SER A 132 -28.27 -5.63 -4.62
CA SER A 132 -29.58 -5.33 -5.22
C SER A 132 -30.67 -6.35 -4.88
N ASN A 133 -30.42 -7.35 -4.02
CA ASN A 133 -31.29 -8.51 -3.88
C ASN A 133 -31.75 -8.83 -2.46
N ILE A 134 -31.81 -7.87 -1.53
CA ILE A 134 -32.44 -8.14 -0.21
C ILE A 134 -33.48 -7.07 0.11
N LEU A 135 -34.64 -7.22 -0.53
CA LEU A 135 -35.89 -6.64 -0.07
C LEU A 135 -36.20 -7.26 1.31
N GLY A 136 -35.71 -6.64 2.40
CA GLY A 136 -36.11 -7.00 3.76
C GLY A 136 -35.02 -7.20 4.81
N SER A 137 -33.72 -7.02 4.52
CA SER A 137 -32.72 -7.05 5.61
C SER A 137 -32.35 -5.64 6.08
N SER A 138 -32.83 -5.35 7.28
CA SER A 138 -32.39 -4.37 8.27
C SER A 138 -31.30 -3.37 7.84
N ILE A 139 -31.65 -2.10 8.02
CA ILE A 139 -30.87 -0.84 7.86
C ILE A 139 -29.46 -0.91 8.49
N ASN A 140 -29.19 -1.90 9.34
CA ASN A 140 -27.91 -2.14 10.00
C ASN A 140 -26.81 -2.68 9.06
N ASN A 141 -27.14 -3.23 7.89
CA ASN A 141 -26.14 -3.72 6.93
C ASN A 141 -25.51 -2.61 6.06
N LEU A 142 -26.06 -1.39 6.08
CA LEU A 142 -25.53 -0.24 5.32
C LEU A 142 -24.20 0.30 5.89
N SER A 143 -23.93 0.03 7.18
CA SER A 143 -22.75 0.50 7.93
C SER A 143 -21.40 0.03 7.35
N ARG A 144 -21.41 -0.96 6.45
CA ARG A 144 -20.21 -1.55 5.85
C ARG A 144 -19.97 -1.21 4.38
N SER A 145 -20.75 -0.31 3.79
CA SER A 145 -20.42 0.22 2.46
C SER A 145 -19.21 1.15 2.60
N GLU A 146 -18.01 0.65 2.27
CA GLU A 146 -16.79 1.44 2.20
C GLU A 146 -16.51 1.80 0.75
N LEU A 147 -16.38 3.09 0.44
CA LEU A 147 -15.84 3.51 -0.85
C LEU A 147 -14.32 3.42 -0.78
N VAL A 148 -13.72 2.59 -1.64
CA VAL A 148 -12.26 2.43 -1.69
C VAL A 148 -11.74 3.05 -2.96
N VAL A 149 -10.90 4.07 -2.78
CA VAL A 149 -10.27 4.82 -3.87
C VAL A 149 -8.77 4.58 -3.82
N SER A 150 -8.16 4.26 -4.95
CA SER A 150 -6.70 4.23 -5.08
C SER A 150 -6.24 5.44 -5.88
N ALA A 151 -5.35 6.22 -5.27
CA ALA A 151 -4.75 7.40 -5.87
C ALA A 151 -3.22 7.31 -5.77
N SER A 152 -2.52 8.12 -6.56
CA SER A 152 -1.07 8.20 -6.60
C SER A 152 -0.69 9.67 -6.50
N SER A 153 0.10 10.01 -5.49
CA SER A 153 0.62 11.37 -5.33
C SER A 153 2.13 11.39 -5.57
N ARG A 154 2.61 12.46 -6.21
CA ARG A 154 4.03 12.75 -6.37
C ARG A 154 4.58 13.34 -5.07
N PHE A 155 5.74 12.88 -4.65
CA PHE A 155 6.50 13.56 -3.61
C PHE A 155 7.19 14.78 -4.22
N LEU A 156 7.12 15.91 -3.52
CA LEU A 156 8.04 17.01 -3.77
C LEU A 156 9.47 16.52 -3.46
N PRO A 157 10.47 16.85 -4.29
CA PRO A 157 11.85 16.55 -3.94
C PRO A 157 12.17 17.20 -2.58
N GLU A 158 12.80 16.47 -1.67
CA GLU A 158 13.44 17.11 -0.52
C GLU A 158 14.59 17.94 -1.08
N GLU A 159 14.53 19.26 -0.86
CA GLU A 159 15.57 20.24 -1.21
C GLU A 159 16.81 20.07 -0.34
#